data_AF-A0AAW5WV58-F1
#
_entry.id   AF-A0AAW5WV58-F1
#
_cell.length_a   1.000
_cell.length_b   1.000
_cell.length_c   1.000
_cell.angle_alpha   90.00
_cell.angle_beta   90.00
_cell.angle_gamma   90.00
#
_symmetry.space_group_name_H-M   'P 1'
#
loop_
_entity.id
_entity.type
_entity.pdbx_description
1 polymer ?
#
loop_
_entity_poly.entity_id
_entity_poly.type
_entity_poly.pdbx_seq_one_letter_code
_entity_poly.pdbx_strand_id
1 'polypeptide(L)'
;YLMSRRMAFLHLPPIRWLTSFYNPPFSVTSANADTIADNNSQVDSNVQQTQVIKNSNDVDSNSGQQAFSSAVSNQNEVSTGSQTNSISTNTQSYATATTTVNYAANANEKNGWVKQSDGTIVYYRNGQLDKGREYVQLDSLTNPGNKDWYLLDNGVATSGVQKWMGTYYYFDPITHLRVDNDYREQVWTDRIHDWYMFGNDGKIVTGLYNWQGSLYYFDPSSYLRVDNEYISTQSDGRGYLFGIDGRAVSGVNWWVGTYYYFDPVTHLRVDNDYREQVWQDGTHDWYMFGNGGGIVTGPYNWQGSLYYFDPSSYLKVTNDYRVPAGSDRGYLLGNDGRALAGFQMWQGTKYYFDPSTYLLVKNGYFYDGGQLYWADNNGFVSRATLNNAINKYIVTSIGLNNHAQITYNYVIPQVTGSYSGTSDGKPNMVVVHETANPNDSIWGEINYEKSTYNNAFVHAFVDNNNIIQISDTDREAWGAAYPANGRAVQFEQVEVYGKDAFARELMNAAYYTAFIMKKYNMVPSLASNGQGTLWSHHYVSQFLGGTNHTDPDGYWSRNASKYFGTTYTMSDFAQLVETYYNSL
;
A
#
# COMPACT_ATOMS: atom_id res chain seq x y z
N TYR A 1 18.58 31.48 11.57
CA TYR A 1 17.30 31.04 10.99
C TYR A 1 16.87 29.80 11.75
N LEU A 2 15.82 29.89 12.59
CA LEU A 2 15.29 28.76 13.37
C LEU A 2 13.77 28.73 13.18
N MET A 3 13.28 27.82 12.34
CA MET A 3 11.85 27.57 12.22
C MET A 3 11.44 26.54 13.27
N SER A 4 10.82 27.00 14.36
CA SER A 4 10.10 26.12 15.28
C SER A 4 8.90 25.50 14.56
N ARG A 5 9.10 24.31 13.98
CA ARG A 5 8.01 23.48 13.45
C ARG A 5 7.26 22.85 14.62
N ARG A 6 6.34 23.60 15.23
CA ARG A 6 5.23 23.00 15.97
C ARG A 6 4.44 22.12 15.00
N MET A 7 4.63 20.80 15.05
CA MET A 7 3.62 19.89 14.52
C MET A 7 2.33 20.11 15.30
N ALA A 8 1.20 20.19 14.61
CA ALA A 8 -0.10 20.12 15.27
C ALA A 8 -0.29 18.70 15.84
N PHE A 9 -1.07 18.59 16.92
CA PHE A 9 -1.64 17.31 17.34
C PHE A 9 -2.65 16.85 16.28
N LEU A 10 -2.16 16.19 15.24
CA LEU A 10 -2.97 15.43 14.31
C LEU A 10 -3.60 14.26 15.06
N HIS A 11 -4.88 13.98 14.80
CA HIS A 11 -5.50 12.74 15.25
C HIS A 11 -4.71 11.57 14.68
N LEU A 12 -4.10 10.77 15.56
CA LEU A 12 -3.51 9.49 15.18
C LEU A 12 -4.67 8.57 14.73
N PRO A 13 -4.60 7.96 13.54
CA PRO A 13 -5.59 6.96 13.16
C PRO A 13 -5.42 5.75 14.11
N PRO A 14 -6.52 5.16 14.61
CA PRO A 14 -6.47 4.30 15.78
C PRO A 14 -5.86 2.92 15.46
N ILE A 15 -4.55 2.78 15.68
CA ILE A 15 -4.05 1.54 16.25
C ILE A 15 -4.56 1.45 17.69
N ARG A 16 -4.79 0.22 18.14
CA ARG A 16 -5.46 -0.17 19.39
C ARG A 16 -4.96 0.67 20.57
N TRP A 17 -5.87 1.44 21.18
CA TRP A 17 -5.54 2.57 22.06
C TRP A 17 -4.62 2.22 23.24
N LEU A 18 -3.43 2.83 23.30
CA LEU A 18 -2.71 3.05 24.55
C LEU A 18 -2.89 4.50 25.03
N THR A 19 -3.49 4.67 26.20
CA THR A 19 -3.40 5.92 26.96
C THR A 19 -2.03 6.00 27.64
N SER A 20 -0.99 6.35 26.88
CA SER A 20 0.37 6.53 27.40
C SER A 20 0.89 7.96 27.17
N PHE A 21 0.17 8.94 27.76
CA PHE A 21 0.74 10.25 28.06
C PHE A 21 0.52 10.60 29.52
N TYR A 22 1.58 11.12 30.13
CA TYR A 22 1.72 11.32 31.57
C TYR A 22 0.92 12.54 32.06
N ASN A 23 0.40 12.47 33.29
CA ASN A 23 -0.57 13.43 33.80
C ASN A 23 0.10 14.75 34.29
N PRO A 24 -0.22 15.93 33.73
CA PRO A 24 0.29 17.20 34.23
C PRO A 24 -0.55 17.69 35.45
N PRO A 25 0.08 18.03 36.60
CA PRO A 25 -0.67 18.34 37.82
C PRO A 25 -1.12 19.81 37.89
N PHE A 26 -2.22 20.18 37.22
CA PHE A 26 -2.86 21.48 37.43
C PHE A 26 -4.38 21.40 37.59
N SER A 27 -4.88 21.96 38.69
CA SER A 27 -6.30 22.05 39.05
C SER A 27 -7.00 23.23 38.38
N VAL A 28 -8.16 22.98 37.77
CA VAL A 28 -9.14 24.01 37.40
C VAL A 28 -10.53 23.56 37.88
N THR A 29 -11.37 24.52 38.26
CA THR A 29 -12.65 24.32 38.96
C THR A 29 -13.79 23.81 38.06
N SER A 30 -14.76 23.14 38.69
CA SER A 30 -15.94 22.55 38.07
C SER A 30 -16.96 23.54 37.51
N ALA A 31 -17.69 23.09 36.49
CA ALA A 31 -19.04 23.54 36.15
C ALA A 31 -19.87 22.30 35.75
N ASN A 32 -21.16 22.26 36.13
CA ASN A 32 -22.03 21.10 35.94
C ASN A 32 -22.86 21.21 34.64
N ALA A 33 -23.19 20.08 34.01
CA ALA A 33 -24.41 19.91 33.24
C ALA A 33 -24.85 18.43 33.17
N ASP A 34 -26.15 18.23 33.39
CA ASP A 34 -27.06 17.17 32.92
C ASP A 34 -26.64 15.69 32.94
N THR A 35 -27.19 15.01 33.95
CA THR A 35 -27.59 13.60 33.88
C THR A 35 -28.81 13.41 32.97
N ILE A 36 -28.74 12.45 32.04
CA ILE A 36 -29.91 11.63 31.67
C ILE A 36 -29.47 10.17 31.74
N ALA A 37 -30.31 9.33 32.35
CA ALA A 37 -30.12 7.89 32.41
C ALA A 37 -31.12 7.20 31.48
N ASP A 38 -30.81 5.99 31.03
CA ASP A 38 -31.83 4.94 31.05
C ASP A 38 -31.24 3.53 31.25
N ASN A 39 -32.12 2.55 31.47
CA ASN A 39 -31.79 1.29 32.13
C ASN A 39 -31.98 0.05 31.22
N ASN A 40 -31.45 -1.08 31.73
CA ASN A 40 -31.91 -2.46 31.46
C ASN A 40 -31.56 -3.06 30.07
N SER A 41 -31.30 -4.36 29.92
CA SER A 41 -31.58 -5.50 30.82
C SER A 41 -30.47 -6.57 30.83
N GLN A 42 -30.47 -7.42 31.87
CA GLN A 42 -29.72 -8.68 31.90
C GLN A 42 -30.24 -9.71 30.88
N VAL A 43 -29.37 -10.63 30.45
CA VAL A 43 -29.73 -12.05 30.32
C VAL A 43 -28.58 -12.92 30.88
N ASP A 44 -28.96 -13.94 31.64
CA ASP A 44 -28.17 -15.04 32.22
C ASP A 44 -27.54 -15.98 31.16
N SER A 45 -26.63 -16.94 31.42
CA SER A 45 -25.90 -17.38 32.63
C SER A 45 -24.77 -18.36 32.25
N ASN A 46 -24.18 -19.02 33.25
CA ASN A 46 -23.44 -20.30 33.23
C ASN A 46 -21.91 -20.28 33.11
N VAL A 47 -21.31 -20.29 34.30
CA VAL A 47 -19.97 -20.75 34.65
C VAL A 47 -19.70 -22.19 34.17
N GLN A 48 -18.50 -22.44 33.67
CA GLN A 48 -17.76 -23.65 34.05
C GLN A 48 -16.26 -23.37 34.17
N GLN A 49 -15.78 -23.29 35.42
CA GLN A 49 -14.35 -23.45 35.71
C GLN A 49 -14.03 -24.94 35.73
N THR A 50 -12.88 -25.33 35.18
CA THR A 50 -12.16 -26.54 35.60
C THR A 50 -10.67 -26.25 35.51
N GLN A 51 -9.88 -26.78 36.45
CA GLN A 51 -8.52 -26.34 36.74
C GLN A 51 -7.61 -27.56 36.93
N VAL A 52 -6.29 -27.40 36.69
CA VAL A 52 -5.24 -28.42 36.92
C VAL A 52 -5.35 -29.53 35.83
N ILE A 53 -4.28 -30.10 35.25
CA ILE A 53 -3.03 -30.65 35.83
C ILE A 53 -1.79 -30.27 35.00
N LYS A 54 -0.70 -29.89 35.69
CA LYS A 54 0.67 -30.02 35.18
C LYS A 54 1.18 -31.42 35.49
N ASN A 55 1.85 -32.08 34.54
CA ASN A 55 2.86 -33.10 34.83
C ASN A 55 4.12 -32.79 34.03
N SER A 56 5.27 -32.97 34.67
CA SER A 56 6.59 -33.00 34.03
C SER A 56 7.07 -34.45 33.93
N ASN A 57 8.36 -34.61 33.60
CA ASN A 57 9.17 -35.83 33.40
C ASN A 57 9.52 -36.06 31.90
N ASP A 58 10.75 -36.40 31.52
CA ASP A 58 12.03 -36.36 32.26
C ASP A 58 13.24 -36.33 31.29
N VAL A 59 14.28 -35.58 31.69
CA VAL A 59 15.73 -35.92 31.72
C VAL A 59 16.47 -36.56 30.51
N ASP A 60 17.70 -36.05 30.27
CA ASP A 60 18.85 -36.62 29.53
C ASP A 60 18.80 -36.73 27.97
N SER A 61 19.92 -36.75 27.22
CA SER A 61 21.34 -36.69 27.62
C SER A 61 22.26 -35.98 26.60
N ASN A 62 23.57 -36.03 26.86
CA ASN A 62 24.65 -35.22 26.29
C ASN A 62 25.42 -35.90 25.10
N SER A 63 26.44 -35.20 24.59
CA SER A 63 27.43 -35.56 23.54
C SER A 63 27.04 -35.28 22.08
N GLY A 64 27.98 -34.89 21.19
CA GLY A 64 29.41 -34.68 21.43
C GLY A 64 30.10 -33.84 20.34
N GLN A 65 31.27 -33.29 20.66
CA GLN A 65 32.10 -32.52 19.73
C GLN A 65 32.89 -33.43 18.78
N GLN A 66 33.09 -32.98 17.53
CA GLN A 66 34.44 -32.97 16.96
C GLN A 66 34.57 -31.91 15.86
N ALA A 67 35.70 -31.22 15.85
CA ALA A 67 36.12 -30.32 14.79
C ALA A 67 37.34 -30.91 14.08
N PHE A 68 37.58 -30.51 12.83
CA PHE A 68 38.87 -30.71 12.18
C PHE A 68 39.56 -29.37 11.95
N SER A 69 40.84 -29.30 12.34
CA SER A 69 41.69 -28.12 12.23
C SER A 69 43.02 -28.49 11.55
N SER A 70 43.68 -27.49 10.96
CA SER A 70 45.05 -27.56 10.42
C SER A 70 45.50 -26.14 10.07
N ALA A 71 46.71 -25.66 10.40
CA ALA A 71 47.73 -26.18 11.32
C ALA A 71 48.57 -24.96 11.82
N VAL A 72 49.05 -24.89 13.08
CA VAL A 72 50.40 -25.33 13.56
C VAL A 72 51.54 -24.56 12.84
N SER A 73 52.51 -23.91 13.50
CA SER A 73 53.38 -24.32 14.63
C SER A 73 54.14 -23.08 15.22
N ASN A 74 54.91 -23.10 16.34
CA ASN A 74 55.04 -23.90 17.58
C ASN A 74 55.90 -23.05 18.57
N GLN A 75 55.67 -23.00 19.90
CA GLN A 75 56.00 -23.97 20.97
C GLN A 75 57.50 -24.31 21.13
N ASN A 76 58.10 -24.43 22.32
CA ASN A 76 57.61 -24.39 23.74
C ASN A 76 58.75 -23.85 24.67
N GLU A 77 58.85 -23.93 26.01
CA GLU A 77 58.20 -24.60 27.17
C GLU A 77 58.39 -23.63 28.41
N VAL A 78 57.53 -23.47 29.44
CA VAL A 78 57.24 -24.31 30.65
C VAL A 78 58.44 -24.47 31.61
N SER A 79 58.41 -24.26 32.94
CA SER A 79 57.39 -23.83 33.95
C SER A 79 58.13 -23.26 35.19
N THR A 80 57.57 -22.59 36.21
CA THR A 80 56.19 -22.33 36.72
C THR A 80 56.02 -20.82 37.04
N GLY A 81 54.90 -20.25 37.54
CA GLY A 81 53.53 -20.72 37.81
C GLY A 81 52.93 -20.14 39.11
N SER A 82 51.62 -19.86 39.12
CA SER A 82 50.82 -19.15 40.17
C SER A 82 51.17 -17.66 40.39
N GLN A 83 50.26 -16.68 40.22
CA GLN A 83 48.79 -16.71 40.33
C GLN A 83 48.05 -15.91 39.22
N THR A 84 46.83 -16.37 38.90
CA THR A 84 45.65 -15.64 38.38
C THR A 84 45.82 -14.56 37.30
N ASN A 85 45.69 -15.00 36.04
CA ASN A 85 45.26 -14.30 34.82
C ASN A 85 45.06 -12.76 34.85
N SER A 86 45.90 -12.08 34.06
CA SER A 86 45.51 -10.89 33.28
C SER A 86 45.34 -11.29 31.82
N ILE A 87 44.46 -10.64 31.05
CA ILE A 87 44.44 -10.71 29.59
C ILE A 87 44.90 -9.36 29.05
N SER A 88 46.01 -9.35 28.31
CA SER A 88 46.63 -8.14 27.77
C SER A 88 45.82 -7.55 26.62
N THR A 89 45.42 -6.28 26.73
CA THR A 89 44.97 -5.48 25.58
C THR A 89 46.16 -4.88 24.84
N ASN A 90 46.02 -4.74 23.52
CA ASN A 90 47.09 -4.29 22.64
C ASN A 90 47.54 -2.86 23.00
N THR A 91 48.83 -2.68 23.29
CA THR A 91 49.40 -1.37 23.69
C THR A 91 49.63 -0.47 22.49
N GLN A 92 48.56 -0.05 21.81
CA GLN A 92 48.66 0.93 20.74
C GLN A 92 48.88 2.33 21.33
N SER A 93 50.02 2.94 20.99
CA SER A 93 50.54 4.12 21.69
C SER A 93 49.74 5.38 21.34
N TYR A 94 48.95 5.89 22.29
CA TYR A 94 48.53 7.29 22.25
C TYR A 94 49.76 8.17 22.50
N ALA A 95 50.25 8.83 21.45
CA ALA A 95 51.42 9.69 21.52
C ALA A 95 51.12 10.93 22.39
N THR A 96 51.53 10.88 23.66
CA THR A 96 51.51 12.05 24.55
C THR A 96 52.52 13.06 24.04
N ALA A 97 52.03 14.11 23.36
CA ALA A 97 52.85 15.22 22.91
C ALA A 97 53.21 16.13 24.10
N THR A 98 54.13 15.67 24.94
CA THR A 98 54.59 16.40 26.14
C THR A 98 55.50 17.56 25.74
N THR A 99 54.89 18.70 25.40
CA THR A 99 55.60 19.97 25.15
C THR A 99 56.28 20.45 26.44
N THR A 100 57.54 20.08 26.63
CA THR A 100 58.29 20.37 27.86
C THR A 100 58.80 21.81 27.84
N VAL A 101 58.17 22.69 28.61
CA VAL A 101 58.60 24.09 28.77
C VAL A 101 59.52 24.19 29.99
N ASN A 102 60.78 24.58 29.76
CA ASN A 102 61.78 24.71 30.82
C ASN A 102 61.78 26.13 31.42
N TYR A 103 61.69 26.22 32.75
CA TYR A 103 61.77 27.47 33.51
C TYR A 103 62.80 27.37 34.64
N ALA A 104 63.68 28.37 34.79
CA ALA A 104 64.53 28.53 35.96
C ALA A 104 63.76 29.25 37.10
N ALA A 105 64.10 28.96 38.36
CA ALA A 105 63.32 29.39 39.54
C ALA A 105 64.05 30.42 40.42
N ASN A 106 63.30 31.35 41.01
CA ASN A 106 63.76 32.21 42.11
C ASN A 106 62.87 32.04 43.36
N ALA A 107 63.42 32.37 44.54
CA ALA A 107 62.82 32.01 45.83
C ALA A 107 61.77 32.98 46.41
N ASN A 108 61.24 33.93 45.62
CA ASN A 108 60.24 34.93 46.04
C ASN A 108 59.00 34.95 45.13
N GLU A 109 58.70 33.80 44.52
CA GLU A 109 57.83 33.70 43.35
C GLU A 109 56.52 32.95 43.68
N LYS A 110 55.42 33.38 43.04
CA LYS A 110 54.16 32.63 43.09
C LYS A 110 54.38 31.26 42.44
N ASN A 111 53.90 30.20 43.08
CA ASN A 111 53.98 28.84 42.55
C ASN A 111 52.74 28.06 42.99
N GLY A 112 52.13 27.29 42.10
CA GLY A 112 50.84 26.65 42.34
C GLY A 112 49.63 27.52 41.97
N TRP A 113 48.46 27.12 42.47
CA TRP A 113 47.16 27.74 42.16
C TRP A 113 46.96 29.10 42.84
N VAL A 114 46.46 30.07 42.07
CA VAL A 114 46.05 31.39 42.56
C VAL A 114 44.71 31.77 41.93
N LYS A 115 43.73 32.11 42.76
CA LYS A 115 42.47 32.73 42.31
C LYS A 115 42.63 34.25 42.25
N GLN A 116 42.28 34.85 41.11
CA GLN A 116 42.37 36.28 40.87
C GLN A 116 41.10 37.03 41.33
N SER A 117 41.16 38.35 41.35
CA SER A 117 40.06 39.23 41.79
C SER A 117 38.84 39.23 40.87
N ASP A 118 38.99 38.81 39.61
CA ASP A 118 37.89 38.55 38.67
C ASP A 118 37.27 37.15 38.81
N GLY A 119 37.83 36.32 39.71
CA GLY A 119 37.41 34.95 39.95
C GLY A 119 38.14 33.89 39.12
N THR A 120 38.96 34.27 38.13
CA THR A 120 39.74 33.32 37.32
C THR A 120 40.76 32.56 38.16
N ILE A 121 41.03 31.31 37.80
CA ILE A 121 42.00 30.44 38.48
C ILE A 121 43.19 30.23 37.54
N VAL A 122 44.39 30.56 38.03
CA VAL A 122 45.65 30.45 37.27
C VAL A 122 46.67 29.60 38.03
N TYR A 123 47.49 28.86 37.29
CA TYR A 123 48.65 28.14 37.82
C TYR A 123 49.94 28.93 37.52
N TYR A 124 50.80 29.08 38.51
CA TYR A 124 52.15 29.62 38.33
C TYR A 124 53.19 28.51 38.45
N ARG A 125 54.13 28.44 37.50
CA ARG A 125 55.37 27.65 37.59
C ARG A 125 56.54 28.62 37.72
N ASN A 126 57.31 28.52 38.81
CA ASN A 126 58.52 29.33 39.02
C ASN A 126 58.27 30.83 38.76
N GLY A 127 57.22 31.38 39.38
CA GLY A 127 56.84 32.80 39.28
C GLY A 127 56.18 33.23 37.98
N GLN A 128 56.19 32.39 36.95
CA GLN A 128 55.65 32.70 35.63
C GLN A 128 54.32 31.99 35.39
N LEU A 129 53.49 32.64 34.59
CA LEU A 129 52.29 32.07 34.02
C LEU A 129 52.67 31.25 32.77
N ASP A 130 52.10 30.06 32.64
CA ASP A 130 52.35 29.19 31.50
C ASP A 130 51.88 29.82 30.17
N LYS A 131 52.45 29.38 29.04
CA LYS A 131 52.20 29.97 27.72
C LYS A 131 51.72 28.93 26.71
N GLY A 132 50.69 29.28 25.95
CA GLY A 132 50.00 28.32 25.08
C GLY A 132 49.04 27.43 25.86
N ARG A 133 48.61 26.32 25.24
CA ARG A 133 47.52 25.46 25.72
C ARG A 133 48.03 24.05 25.95
N GLU A 134 47.82 23.48 27.14
CA GLU A 134 48.36 22.18 27.54
C GLU A 134 47.39 21.42 28.47
N TYR A 135 47.37 20.10 28.37
CA TYR A 135 46.67 19.22 29.31
C TYR A 135 47.71 18.52 30.20
N VAL A 136 47.71 18.86 31.48
CA VAL A 136 48.84 18.62 32.39
C VAL A 136 48.37 18.16 33.78
N GLN A 137 49.14 17.28 34.42
CA GLN A 137 48.87 16.85 35.80
C GLN A 137 49.52 17.80 36.81
N LEU A 138 48.70 18.40 37.67
CA LEU A 138 49.09 19.38 38.68
C LEU A 138 48.58 18.94 40.06
N ASP A 139 48.96 19.64 41.11
CA ASP A 139 48.39 19.41 42.45
C ASP A 139 46.90 19.82 42.45
N SER A 140 46.05 19.11 43.18
CA SER A 140 44.59 19.29 43.12
C SER A 140 44.13 20.66 43.63
N LEU A 141 43.21 21.29 42.89
CA LEU A 141 42.50 22.51 43.31
C LEU A 141 41.58 22.30 44.52
N THR A 142 41.06 21.08 44.71
CA THR A 142 40.01 20.78 45.68
C THR A 142 40.39 19.73 46.72
N ASN A 143 41.39 18.89 46.43
CA ASN A 143 41.86 17.82 47.33
C ASN A 143 43.37 17.95 47.64
N PRO A 144 43.79 18.90 48.51
CA PRO A 144 45.20 19.18 48.77
C PRO A 144 46.01 17.92 49.12
N GLY A 145 47.12 17.71 48.39
CA GLY A 145 47.98 16.52 48.50
C GLY A 145 47.77 15.48 47.41
N ASN A 146 46.62 15.49 46.71
CA ASN A 146 46.40 14.69 45.50
C ASN A 146 46.85 15.44 44.23
N LYS A 147 46.94 14.72 43.11
CA LYS A 147 47.24 15.28 41.78
C LYS A 147 46.16 14.96 40.76
N ASP A 148 45.73 15.99 40.04
CA ASP A 148 44.62 15.99 39.09
C ASP A 148 45.05 16.54 37.72
N TRP A 149 44.25 16.29 36.68
CA TRP A 149 44.55 16.68 35.30
C TRP A 149 43.73 17.89 34.84
N TYR A 150 44.42 18.93 34.40
CA TYR A 150 43.84 20.23 34.03
C TYR A 150 44.21 20.63 32.61
N LEU A 151 43.25 21.21 31.88
CA LEU A 151 43.51 21.89 30.61
C LEU A 151 43.75 23.38 30.89
N LEU A 152 45.00 23.80 30.76
CA LEU A 152 45.39 25.21 30.86
C LEU A 152 45.36 25.87 29.47
N ASP A 153 44.97 27.14 29.42
CA ASP A 153 45.23 28.03 28.30
C ASP A 153 45.88 29.31 28.82
N ASN A 154 47.13 29.54 28.43
CA ASN A 154 48.03 30.58 28.95
C ASN A 154 48.01 30.65 30.49
N GLY A 155 48.17 29.48 31.13
CA GLY A 155 48.19 29.31 32.58
C GLY A 155 46.84 29.43 33.30
N VAL A 156 45.76 29.79 32.59
CA VAL A 156 44.39 29.83 33.15
C VAL A 156 43.77 28.44 33.09
N ALA A 157 43.20 27.94 34.20
CA ALA A 157 42.40 26.72 34.20
C ALA A 157 41.11 26.92 33.40
N THR A 158 40.93 26.15 32.33
CA THR A 158 39.74 26.24 31.49
C THR A 158 38.56 25.46 32.08
N SER A 159 37.34 25.79 31.67
CA SER A 159 36.09 25.12 32.07
C SER A 159 35.05 25.16 30.94
N GLY A 160 33.96 24.40 31.09
CA GLY A 160 32.97 24.16 30.04
C GLY A 160 33.50 23.27 28.91
N VAL A 161 32.89 23.38 27.74
CA VAL A 161 33.26 22.66 26.51
C VAL A 161 34.52 23.28 25.90
N GLN A 162 35.60 22.51 25.86
CA GLN A 162 36.92 22.98 25.45
C GLN A 162 37.52 22.10 24.35
N LYS A 163 38.04 22.73 23.30
CA LYS A 163 38.73 22.02 22.21
C LYS A 163 40.14 21.62 22.63
N TRP A 164 40.52 20.36 22.39
CA TRP A 164 41.85 19.83 22.64
C TRP A 164 42.15 18.64 21.71
N MET A 165 43.38 18.55 21.19
CA MET A 165 43.85 17.48 20.28
C MET A 165 42.85 17.06 19.17
N GLY A 166 42.18 18.03 18.56
CA GLY A 166 41.27 17.84 17.42
C GLY A 166 39.79 17.65 17.78
N THR A 167 39.46 17.30 19.03
CA THR A 167 38.07 17.08 19.50
C THR A 167 37.72 18.02 20.66
N TYR A 168 36.54 17.85 21.27
CA TYR A 168 36.08 18.61 22.42
C TYR A 168 35.93 17.71 23.66
N TYR A 169 36.12 18.32 24.83
CA TYR A 169 36.03 17.72 26.17
C TYR A 169 35.29 18.67 27.10
N TYR A 170 34.64 18.17 28.16
CA TYR A 170 34.04 19.02 29.19
C TYR A 170 34.94 19.12 30.42
N PHE A 171 35.11 20.33 30.93
CA PHE A 171 35.82 20.63 32.18
C PHE A 171 34.88 21.29 33.17
N ASP A 172 34.72 20.68 34.34
CA ASP A 172 33.73 21.07 35.33
C ASP A 172 33.95 22.52 35.85
N PRO A 173 32.95 23.42 35.80
CA PRO A 173 33.13 24.84 36.16
C PRO A 173 33.50 25.16 37.61
N ILE A 174 33.46 24.18 38.53
CA ILE A 174 33.80 24.38 39.95
C ILE A 174 35.18 23.77 40.24
N THR A 175 35.44 22.58 39.71
CA THR A 175 36.64 21.79 40.02
C THR A 175 37.74 21.87 38.96
N HIS A 176 37.42 22.35 37.75
CA HIS A 176 38.25 22.34 36.54
C HIS A 176 38.74 20.95 36.08
N LEU A 177 38.11 19.88 36.58
CA LEU A 177 38.41 18.50 36.21
C LEU A 177 37.67 18.08 34.93
N ARG A 178 38.28 17.19 34.14
CA ARG A 178 37.62 16.59 32.98
C ARG A 178 36.45 15.70 33.43
N VAL A 179 35.33 15.76 32.70
CA VAL A 179 34.16 14.91 32.96
C VAL A 179 34.01 13.86 31.85
N ASP A 180 33.77 12.61 32.25
CA ASP A 180 33.64 11.44 31.37
C ASP A 180 32.29 10.74 31.57
N ASN A 181 31.75 10.15 30.50
CA ASN A 181 30.47 9.40 30.45
C ASN A 181 29.22 10.14 30.98
N ASP A 182 29.15 11.45 30.79
CA ASP A 182 28.14 12.33 31.38
C ASP A 182 27.51 13.28 30.34
N TYR A 183 26.27 13.71 30.59
CA TYR A 183 25.52 14.64 29.75
C TYR A 183 25.51 16.02 30.40
N ARG A 184 26.24 16.98 29.82
CA ARG A 184 26.61 18.24 30.48
C ARG A 184 26.12 19.48 29.75
N GLU A 185 25.65 20.43 30.55
CA GLU A 185 25.22 21.75 30.11
C GLU A 185 26.42 22.67 29.81
N GLN A 186 26.36 23.35 28.68
CA GLN A 186 27.16 24.51 28.34
C GLN A 186 26.26 25.74 28.29
N VAL A 187 26.53 26.70 29.17
CA VAL A 187 25.89 28.03 29.11
C VAL A 187 26.81 28.96 28.31
N TRP A 188 26.33 29.49 27.19
CA TRP A 188 27.08 30.40 26.33
C TRP A 188 26.96 31.86 26.80
N THR A 189 27.78 32.75 26.24
CA THR A 189 27.86 34.17 26.65
C THR A 189 26.57 34.98 26.38
N ASP A 190 25.73 34.51 25.47
CA ASP A 190 24.40 35.03 25.15
C ASP A 190 23.27 34.40 26.00
N ARG A 191 23.62 33.47 26.90
CA ARG A 191 22.71 32.65 27.71
C ARG A 191 21.91 31.61 26.91
N ILE A 192 22.42 31.13 25.79
CA ILE A 192 21.96 29.85 25.23
C ILE A 192 22.48 28.71 26.14
N HIS A 193 21.61 27.73 26.42
CA HIS A 193 21.90 26.52 27.18
C HIS A 193 21.90 25.33 26.23
N ASP A 194 23.09 24.88 25.82
CA ASP A 194 23.26 23.67 25.00
C ASP A 194 23.68 22.50 25.88
N TRP A 195 23.34 21.27 25.49
CA TRP A 195 23.67 20.07 26.26
C TRP A 195 24.40 19.05 25.38
N TYR A 196 25.55 18.58 25.87
CA TYR A 196 26.50 17.78 25.12
C TYR A 196 26.84 16.50 25.90
N MET A 197 26.95 15.38 25.18
CA MET A 197 27.34 14.09 25.76
C MET A 197 28.84 13.87 25.62
N PHE A 198 29.50 13.45 26.70
CA PHE A 198 30.93 13.13 26.73
C PHE A 198 31.11 11.65 27.03
N GLY A 199 31.86 10.92 26.21
CA GLY A 199 31.99 9.47 26.29
C GLY A 199 32.88 8.99 27.44
N ASN A 200 33.04 7.67 27.55
CA ASN A 200 33.91 7.01 28.55
C ASN A 200 35.39 7.44 28.50
N ASP A 201 35.84 8.14 27.44
CA ASP A 201 37.19 8.69 27.28
C ASP A 201 37.24 10.23 27.35
N GLY A 202 36.13 10.85 27.79
CA GLY A 202 35.94 12.29 27.93
C GLY A 202 35.67 13.05 26.64
N LYS A 203 35.75 12.40 25.46
CA LYS A 203 35.51 13.07 24.17
C LYS A 203 34.02 13.35 23.97
N ILE A 204 33.71 14.46 23.31
CA ILE A 204 32.34 14.75 22.85
C ILE A 204 31.85 13.64 21.91
N VAL A 205 30.58 13.28 22.05
CA VAL A 205 29.93 12.19 21.31
C VAL A 205 29.27 12.71 20.02
N THR A 206 29.30 11.88 18.98
CA THR A 206 28.59 12.08 17.70
C THR A 206 28.03 10.75 17.20
N GLY A 207 26.88 10.79 16.54
CA GLY A 207 26.20 9.60 16.04
C GLY A 207 25.49 8.83 17.15
N LEU A 208 25.32 7.51 16.94
CA LEU A 208 24.66 6.60 17.87
C LEU A 208 25.52 6.35 19.12
N TYR A 209 24.93 6.50 20.31
CA TYR A 209 25.61 6.23 21.59
C TYR A 209 24.65 5.60 22.62
N ASN A 210 25.11 4.55 23.29
CA ASN A 210 24.37 3.90 24.38
C ASN A 210 24.77 4.51 25.73
N TRP A 211 23.82 5.14 26.43
CA TRP A 211 24.03 5.72 27.76
C TRP A 211 22.93 5.26 28.71
N GLN A 212 23.30 4.85 29.92
CA GLN A 212 22.38 4.34 30.96
C GLN A 212 21.36 3.29 30.47
N GLY A 213 21.76 2.45 29.50
CA GLY A 213 20.90 1.40 28.93
C GLY A 213 19.88 1.90 27.90
N SER A 214 19.99 3.15 27.42
CA SER A 214 19.17 3.69 26.33
C SER A 214 20.07 4.14 25.16
N LEU A 215 19.59 3.95 23.94
CA LEU A 215 20.26 4.41 22.72
C LEU A 215 19.84 5.83 22.39
N TYR A 216 20.81 6.70 22.12
CA TYR A 216 20.65 8.11 21.74
C TYR A 216 21.37 8.39 20.41
N TYR A 217 21.02 9.48 19.74
CA TYR A 217 21.79 10.02 18.61
C TYR A 217 22.18 11.48 18.85
N PHE A 218 23.42 11.82 18.54
CA PHE A 218 23.98 13.17 18.61
C PHE A 218 24.37 13.63 17.21
N ASP A 219 23.85 14.77 16.75
CA ASP A 219 24.12 15.26 15.39
C ASP A 219 25.64 15.51 15.19
N PRO A 220 26.29 14.90 14.17
CA PRO A 220 27.72 15.08 13.93
C PRO A 220 28.16 16.51 13.61
N SER A 221 27.23 17.42 13.29
CA SER A 221 27.55 18.82 12.93
C SER A 221 27.51 19.76 14.14
N SER A 222 26.52 19.59 15.01
CA SER A 222 26.24 20.45 16.18
C SER A 222 26.56 19.81 17.52
N TYR A 223 26.79 18.49 17.57
CA TYR A 223 27.00 17.66 18.78
C TYR A 223 25.79 17.58 19.73
N LEU A 224 24.65 18.19 19.37
CA LEU A 224 23.43 18.17 20.16
C LEU A 224 22.67 16.85 20.02
N ARG A 225 21.95 16.47 21.08
CA ARG A 225 21.05 15.30 21.08
C ARG A 225 19.88 15.53 20.12
N VAL A 226 19.49 14.49 19.39
CA VAL A 226 18.32 14.51 18.51
C VAL A 226 17.09 13.94 19.23
N ASP A 227 16.03 14.75 19.28
CA ASP A 227 14.75 14.43 19.93
C ASP A 227 13.59 14.51 18.93
N ASN A 228 12.62 13.60 19.03
CA ASN A 228 11.38 13.58 18.24
C ASN A 228 11.61 13.63 16.70
N GLU A 229 12.57 12.86 16.19
CA GLU A 229 13.02 12.91 14.78
C GLU A 229 13.52 11.53 14.30
N TYR A 230 13.41 11.29 12.99
CA TYR A 230 13.89 10.05 12.35
C TYR A 230 15.25 10.26 11.70
N ILE A 231 16.26 9.56 12.21
CA ILE A 231 17.62 9.57 11.63
C ILE A 231 17.85 8.31 10.82
N SER A 232 17.89 8.47 9.50
CA SER A 232 18.39 7.47 8.58
C SER A 232 19.89 7.28 8.78
N THR A 233 20.35 6.03 8.95
CA THR A 233 21.76 5.67 9.20
C THR A 233 22.28 4.60 8.25
N GLN A 234 21.39 3.94 7.52
CA GLN A 234 21.70 2.87 6.58
C GLN A 234 21.58 3.38 5.14
N SER A 235 22.38 2.84 4.22
CA SER A 235 22.39 3.25 2.81
C SER A 235 21.09 2.91 2.05
N ASP A 236 20.25 2.05 2.59
CA ASP A 236 18.91 1.70 2.08
C ASP A 236 17.80 2.63 2.63
N GLY A 237 18.16 3.63 3.43
CA GLY A 237 17.23 4.58 4.04
C GLY A 237 16.71 4.15 5.42
N ARG A 238 17.03 2.95 5.93
CA ARG A 238 16.67 2.53 7.29
C ARG A 238 17.48 3.29 8.36
N GLY A 239 17.02 3.19 9.59
CA GLY A 239 17.45 4.07 10.67
C GLY A 239 16.53 4.02 11.88
N TYR A 240 16.62 5.05 12.71
CA TYR A 240 16.13 5.10 14.08
C TYR A 240 15.16 6.26 14.26
N LEU A 241 14.07 6.05 15.01
CA LEU A 241 13.20 7.12 15.48
C LEU A 241 13.51 7.40 16.94
N PHE A 242 13.75 8.67 17.27
CA PHE A 242 14.02 9.12 18.65
C PHE A 242 12.79 9.79 19.23
N GLY A 243 12.46 9.46 20.48
CA GLY A 243 11.36 10.04 21.24
C GLY A 243 11.63 11.47 21.70
N ILE A 244 10.66 12.07 22.39
CA ILE A 244 10.76 13.43 22.96
C ILE A 244 11.80 13.55 24.09
N ASP A 245 12.26 12.43 24.66
CA ASP A 245 13.35 12.37 25.63
C ASP A 245 14.71 12.00 24.99
N GLY A 246 14.76 11.94 23.66
CA GLY A 246 15.94 11.60 22.85
C GLY A 246 16.26 10.11 22.76
N ARG A 247 15.47 9.22 23.39
CA ARG A 247 15.71 7.77 23.34
C ARG A 247 15.21 7.13 22.05
N ALA A 248 15.95 6.17 21.50
CA ALA A 248 15.48 5.37 20.38
C ALA A 248 14.24 4.54 20.79
N VAL A 249 13.19 4.59 19.98
CA VAL A 249 11.95 3.85 20.25
C VAL A 249 12.04 2.39 19.83
N SER A 250 11.06 1.59 20.23
CA SER A 250 10.93 0.16 19.89
C SER A 250 9.46 -0.20 19.64
N GLY A 251 9.20 -1.22 18.85
CA GLY A 251 7.86 -1.63 18.44
C GLY A 251 7.21 -0.68 17.43
N VAL A 252 5.89 -0.73 17.35
CA VAL A 252 5.05 0.04 16.42
C VAL A 252 4.95 1.50 16.87
N ASN A 253 5.48 2.41 16.06
CA ASN A 253 5.51 3.85 16.35
C ASN A 253 5.02 4.65 15.13
N TRP A 254 4.28 5.74 15.38
CA TRP A 254 3.80 6.63 14.32
C TRP A 254 4.87 7.63 13.89
N TRP A 255 5.05 7.80 12.58
CA TRP A 255 5.93 8.82 12.01
C TRP A 255 5.40 9.28 10.64
N VAL A 256 5.41 10.59 10.37
CA VAL A 256 5.12 11.23 9.07
C VAL A 256 4.01 10.51 8.26
N GLY A 257 2.82 10.38 8.87
CA GLY A 257 1.61 9.91 8.18
C GLY A 257 1.37 8.40 8.16
N THR A 258 2.23 7.57 8.75
CA THR A 258 1.99 6.12 8.90
C THR A 258 2.68 5.53 10.13
N TYR A 259 2.44 4.26 10.42
CA TYR A 259 3.13 3.50 11.47
C TYR A 259 4.32 2.72 10.90
N TYR A 260 5.37 2.57 11.71
CA TYR A 260 6.60 1.82 11.40
C TYR A 260 6.97 0.91 12.56
N TYR A 261 7.65 -0.21 12.29
CA TYR A 261 8.19 -1.09 13.31
C TYR A 261 9.68 -0.82 13.56
N PHE A 262 10.06 -0.65 14.83
CA PHE A 262 11.44 -0.55 15.28
C PHE A 262 11.81 -1.77 16.10
N ASP A 263 12.87 -2.47 15.71
CA ASP A 263 13.26 -3.73 16.31
C ASP A 263 13.60 -3.59 17.83
N PRO A 264 12.99 -4.36 18.75
CA PRO A 264 13.19 -4.16 20.20
C PRO A 264 14.60 -4.40 20.75
N VAL A 265 15.51 -5.00 19.97
CA VAL A 265 16.90 -5.24 20.39
C VAL A 265 17.87 -4.28 19.72
N THR A 266 17.64 -3.96 18.45
CA THR A 266 18.56 -3.15 17.63
C THR A 266 18.07 -1.72 17.37
N HIS A 267 16.84 -1.39 17.76
CA HIS A 267 16.13 -0.13 17.52
C HIS A 267 16.03 0.32 16.04
N LEU A 268 16.41 -0.55 15.10
CA LEU A 268 16.42 -0.24 13.67
C LEU A 268 15.04 -0.47 13.05
N ARG A 269 14.63 0.40 12.12
CA ARG A 269 13.41 0.23 11.30
C ARG A 269 13.44 -1.13 10.57
N VAL A 270 12.33 -1.85 10.62
CA VAL A 270 12.14 -3.13 9.90
C VAL A 270 11.23 -2.92 8.69
N ASP A 271 11.63 -3.48 7.55
CA ASP A 271 10.95 -3.34 6.26
C ASP A 271 10.62 -4.72 5.66
N ASN A 272 9.49 -4.82 4.94
CA ASN A 272 8.97 -6.01 4.24
C ASN A 272 8.73 -7.27 5.11
N ASP A 273 8.39 -7.09 6.39
CA ASP A 273 8.25 -8.19 7.35
C ASP A 273 6.94 -8.14 8.16
N TYR A 274 6.52 -9.29 8.69
CA TYR A 274 5.33 -9.47 9.52
C TYR A 274 5.76 -9.58 10.98
N ARG A 275 5.56 -8.50 11.76
CA ARG A 275 6.14 -8.35 13.11
C ARG A 275 5.09 -8.34 14.21
N GLU A 276 5.47 -8.92 15.34
CA GLU A 276 4.70 -8.93 16.59
C GLU A 276 4.88 -7.63 17.37
N GLN A 277 3.77 -7.07 17.83
CA GLN A 277 3.70 -6.03 18.83
C GLN A 277 3.08 -6.60 20.12
N VAL A 278 3.84 -6.57 21.20
CA VAL A 278 3.33 -6.87 22.55
C VAL A 278 2.96 -5.56 23.22
N TRP A 279 1.71 -5.42 23.65
CA TRP A 279 1.18 -4.21 24.29
C TRP A 279 1.38 -4.22 25.82
N GLN A 280 1.17 -3.07 26.46
CA GLN A 280 1.33 -2.92 27.93
C GLN A 280 0.34 -3.77 28.75
N ASP A 281 -0.78 -4.19 28.16
CA ASP A 281 -1.74 -5.12 28.76
C ASP A 281 -1.36 -6.61 28.58
N GLY A 282 -0.24 -6.89 27.91
CA GLY A 282 0.20 -8.25 27.58
C GLY A 282 -0.55 -8.88 26.40
N THR A 283 -1.31 -8.10 25.61
CA THR A 283 -1.89 -8.61 24.35
C THR A 283 -0.92 -8.51 23.19
N HIS A 284 -1.02 -9.46 22.26
CA HIS A 284 -0.13 -9.64 21.12
C HIS A 284 -0.90 -9.38 19.83
N ASP A 285 -0.54 -8.32 19.09
CA ASP A 285 -1.06 -8.01 17.76
C ASP A 285 0.05 -8.14 16.71
N TRP A 286 -0.29 -8.55 15.49
CA TRP A 286 0.70 -8.84 14.44
C TRP A 286 0.41 -8.05 13.16
N TYR A 287 1.41 -7.28 12.73
CA TYR A 287 1.29 -6.24 11.70
C TYR A 287 2.30 -6.47 10.56
N MET A 288 1.88 -6.16 9.34
CA MET A 288 2.72 -6.25 8.14
C MET A 288 3.29 -4.87 7.81
N PHE A 289 4.60 -4.79 7.60
CA PHE A 289 5.30 -3.57 7.22
C PHE A 289 5.87 -3.71 5.82
N GLY A 290 5.52 -2.79 4.91
CA GLY A 290 5.88 -2.88 3.50
C GLY A 290 7.37 -2.65 3.23
N ASN A 291 7.78 -2.69 1.97
CA ASN A 291 9.18 -2.52 1.55
C ASN A 291 9.79 -1.12 1.86
N GLY A 292 9.00 -0.17 2.36
CA GLY A 292 9.49 1.11 2.90
C GLY A 292 9.39 1.22 4.43
N GLY A 293 9.07 0.14 5.13
CA GLY A 293 8.88 0.08 6.59
C GLY A 293 7.50 0.55 7.09
N GLY A 294 6.70 1.22 6.26
CA GLY A 294 5.37 1.68 6.64
C GLY A 294 4.35 0.54 6.71
N ILE A 295 3.39 0.63 7.65
CA ILE A 295 2.37 -0.39 7.88
C ILE A 295 1.46 -0.60 6.65
N VAL A 296 1.05 -1.84 6.42
CA VAL A 296 0.25 -2.27 5.27
C VAL A 296 -1.24 -2.28 5.60
N THR A 297 -2.06 -1.86 4.65
CA THR A 297 -3.52 -2.04 4.65
C THR A 297 -4.02 -2.50 3.27
N GLY A 298 -5.19 -3.12 3.21
CA GLY A 298 -5.76 -3.66 1.98
C GLY A 298 -5.04 -4.92 1.47
N PRO A 299 -5.16 -5.24 0.17
CA PRO A 299 -4.52 -6.41 -0.43
C PRO A 299 -3.00 -6.22 -0.58
N TYR A 300 -2.20 -7.18 -0.12
CA TYR A 300 -0.73 -7.14 -0.19
C TYR A 300 -0.13 -8.51 -0.50
N ASN A 301 0.83 -8.56 -1.43
CA ASN A 301 1.54 -9.77 -1.81
C ASN A 301 2.81 -9.95 -0.97
N TRP A 302 2.90 -11.06 -0.24
CA TRP A 302 4.05 -11.38 0.60
C TRP A 302 4.38 -12.88 0.51
N GLN A 303 5.68 -13.21 0.42
CA GLN A 303 6.18 -14.58 0.26
C GLN A 303 5.45 -15.44 -0.81
N GLY A 304 5.04 -14.83 -1.93
CA GLY A 304 4.33 -15.53 -3.01
C GLY A 304 2.87 -15.87 -2.70
N SER A 305 2.23 -15.16 -1.76
CA SER A 305 0.80 -15.27 -1.48
C SER A 305 0.18 -13.89 -1.29
N LEU A 306 -1.07 -13.74 -1.74
CA LEU A 306 -1.87 -12.55 -1.49
C LEU A 306 -2.54 -12.65 -0.12
N TYR A 307 -2.45 -11.58 0.68
CA TYR A 307 -3.10 -11.41 1.97
C TYR A 307 -3.96 -10.14 1.96
N TYR A 308 -4.88 -10.00 2.91
CA TYR A 308 -5.63 -8.76 3.13
C TYR A 308 -5.45 -8.25 4.56
N PHE A 309 -5.11 -6.98 4.72
CA PHE A 309 -4.95 -6.31 6.00
C PHE A 309 -6.09 -5.30 6.21
N ASP A 310 -6.79 -5.40 7.34
CA ASP A 310 -7.96 -4.57 7.61
C ASP A 310 -7.57 -3.08 7.75
N PRO A 311 -8.12 -2.14 6.95
CA PRO A 311 -7.67 -0.74 6.99
C PRO A 311 -7.96 0.05 8.27
N SER A 312 -8.74 -0.50 9.21
CA SER A 312 -9.07 0.16 10.47
C SER A 312 -8.20 -0.35 11.63
N SER A 313 -7.92 -1.64 11.64
CA SER A 313 -7.18 -2.34 12.71
C SER A 313 -5.76 -2.76 12.32
N TYR A 314 -5.41 -2.68 11.04
CA TYR A 314 -4.12 -3.08 10.44
C TYR A 314 -3.77 -4.58 10.56
N LEU A 315 -4.68 -5.38 11.12
CA LEU A 315 -4.49 -6.82 11.32
C LEU A 315 -4.75 -7.61 10.04
N LYS A 316 -4.05 -8.74 9.90
CA LYS A 316 -4.29 -9.71 8.82
C LYS A 316 -5.68 -10.33 8.98
N VAL A 317 -6.51 -10.25 7.94
CA VAL A 317 -7.84 -10.88 7.89
C VAL A 317 -7.72 -12.37 7.57
N THR A 318 -8.51 -13.20 8.25
CA THR A 318 -8.53 -14.67 8.11
C THR A 318 -9.97 -15.18 8.14
N ASN A 319 -10.30 -16.18 7.32
CA ASN A 319 -11.63 -16.81 7.25
C ASN A 319 -12.78 -15.79 7.09
N ASP A 320 -12.68 -14.92 6.09
CA ASP A 320 -13.61 -13.81 5.86
C ASP A 320 -13.53 -13.32 4.40
N TYR A 321 -14.53 -12.58 3.92
CA TYR A 321 -14.58 -11.98 2.58
C TYR A 321 -14.44 -10.45 2.65
N ARG A 322 -13.47 -9.87 1.93
CA ARG A 322 -13.17 -8.43 1.98
C ARG A 322 -13.11 -7.78 0.61
N VAL A 323 -13.94 -6.74 0.46
CA VAL A 323 -13.97 -5.82 -0.69
C VAL A 323 -13.07 -4.61 -0.38
N PRO A 324 -12.05 -4.31 -1.21
CA PRO A 324 -11.26 -3.09 -1.08
C PRO A 324 -12.12 -1.82 -1.21
N ALA A 325 -11.71 -0.74 -0.54
CA ALA A 325 -12.35 0.56 -0.70
C ALA A 325 -12.31 1.00 -2.17
N GLY A 326 -13.48 1.31 -2.74
CA GLY A 326 -13.64 1.69 -4.15
C GLY A 326 -13.81 0.52 -5.14
N SER A 327 -13.85 -0.73 -4.67
CA SER A 327 -14.11 -1.92 -5.52
C SER A 327 -15.56 -2.40 -5.42
N ASP A 328 -16.07 -3.08 -6.46
CA ASP A 328 -17.38 -3.77 -6.46
C ASP A 328 -17.30 -5.25 -6.04
N ARG A 329 -16.07 -5.77 -5.93
CA ARG A 329 -15.74 -7.18 -5.68
C ARG A 329 -14.49 -7.32 -4.81
N GLY A 330 -14.34 -8.47 -4.16
CA GLY A 330 -13.33 -8.69 -3.13
C GLY A 330 -12.68 -10.06 -3.15
N TYR A 331 -11.88 -10.31 -2.13
CA TYR A 331 -11.12 -11.54 -1.90
C TYR A 331 -11.78 -12.36 -0.79
N LEU A 332 -11.78 -13.69 -0.91
CA LEU A 332 -12.06 -14.60 0.20
C LEU A 332 -10.75 -15.06 0.82
N LEU A 333 -10.55 -14.84 2.12
CA LEU A 333 -9.32 -15.18 2.84
C LEU A 333 -9.52 -16.49 3.61
N GLY A 334 -8.58 -17.43 3.48
CA GLY A 334 -8.57 -18.69 4.22
C GLY A 334 -8.19 -18.54 5.69
N ASN A 335 -8.15 -19.66 6.42
CA ASN A 335 -7.80 -19.69 7.85
C ASN A 335 -6.36 -19.21 8.15
N ASP A 336 -5.44 -19.31 7.19
CA ASP A 336 -4.08 -18.77 7.29
C ASP A 336 -3.97 -17.29 6.84
N GLY A 337 -5.06 -16.73 6.31
CA GLY A 337 -5.18 -15.38 5.77
C GLY A 337 -4.84 -15.24 4.29
N ARG A 338 -4.46 -16.31 3.59
CA ARG A 338 -4.20 -16.27 2.14
C ARG A 338 -5.49 -16.11 1.36
N ALA A 339 -5.46 -15.33 0.28
CA ALA A 339 -6.57 -15.23 -0.66
C ALA A 339 -6.78 -16.58 -1.38
N LEU A 340 -8.03 -17.01 -1.48
CA LEU A 340 -8.45 -18.25 -2.12
C LEU A 340 -8.81 -18.02 -3.60
N ALA A 341 -8.62 -19.06 -4.40
CA ALA A 341 -8.82 -19.05 -5.85
C ALA A 341 -9.70 -20.23 -6.31
N GLY A 342 -10.22 -20.15 -7.53
CA GLY A 342 -11.07 -21.16 -8.15
C GLY A 342 -12.43 -21.30 -7.45
N PHE A 343 -13.01 -22.49 -7.51
CA PHE A 343 -14.29 -22.77 -6.85
C PHE A 343 -14.16 -22.84 -5.33
N GLN A 344 -14.96 -22.02 -4.64
CA GLN A 344 -15.02 -21.96 -3.18
C GLN A 344 -16.45 -22.09 -2.67
N MET A 345 -16.61 -22.79 -1.54
CA MET A 345 -17.87 -22.88 -0.80
C MET A 345 -17.80 -21.95 0.41
N TRP A 346 -18.61 -20.89 0.43
CA TRP A 346 -18.63 -19.90 1.50
C TRP A 346 -20.05 -19.74 2.05
N GLN A 347 -20.23 -19.92 3.35
CA GLN A 347 -21.54 -19.89 4.03
C GLN A 347 -22.62 -20.77 3.36
N GLY A 348 -22.22 -21.92 2.82
CA GLY A 348 -23.10 -22.86 2.10
C GLY A 348 -23.33 -22.56 0.61
N THR A 349 -22.94 -21.38 0.13
CA THR A 349 -23.10 -20.96 -1.28
C THR A 349 -21.82 -21.18 -2.09
N LYS A 350 -21.96 -21.46 -3.39
CA LYS A 350 -20.85 -21.71 -4.31
C LYS A 350 -20.48 -20.44 -5.10
N TYR A 351 -19.21 -20.04 -4.98
CA TYR A 351 -18.62 -18.88 -5.65
C TYR A 351 -17.41 -19.30 -6.50
N TYR A 352 -16.93 -18.41 -7.37
CA TYR A 352 -15.66 -18.57 -8.08
C TYR A 352 -14.79 -17.33 -7.92
N PHE A 353 -13.51 -17.54 -7.58
CA PHE A 353 -12.50 -16.50 -7.47
C PHE A 353 -11.49 -16.69 -8.59
N ASP A 354 -11.22 -15.64 -9.37
CA ASP A 354 -10.34 -15.74 -10.53
C ASP A 354 -8.92 -16.19 -10.12
N PRO A 355 -8.34 -17.25 -10.71
CA PRO A 355 -7.04 -17.77 -10.28
C PRO A 355 -5.82 -16.87 -10.52
N SER A 356 -5.96 -15.76 -11.26
CA SER A 356 -4.86 -14.82 -11.54
C SER A 356 -4.91 -13.55 -10.67
N THR A 357 -6.11 -13.13 -10.27
CA THR A 357 -6.37 -11.89 -9.51
C THR A 357 -6.94 -12.13 -8.12
N TYR A 358 -7.38 -13.35 -7.79
CA TYR A 358 -8.06 -13.74 -6.55
C TYR A 358 -9.39 -13.00 -6.27
N LEU A 359 -9.92 -12.26 -7.24
CA LEU A 359 -11.18 -11.50 -7.10
C LEU A 359 -12.40 -12.38 -7.35
N LEU A 360 -13.48 -12.13 -6.61
CA LEU A 360 -14.79 -12.73 -6.86
C LEU A 360 -15.27 -12.43 -8.29
N VAL A 361 -15.58 -13.48 -9.05
CA VAL A 361 -16.27 -13.35 -10.34
C VAL A 361 -17.77 -13.16 -10.08
N LYS A 362 -18.32 -12.07 -10.62
CA LYS A 362 -19.73 -11.68 -10.53
C LYS A 362 -20.17 -10.89 -11.77
N ASN A 363 -21.46 -10.99 -12.10
CA ASN A 363 -22.08 -10.45 -13.31
C ASN A 363 -21.30 -10.79 -14.59
N GLY A 364 -20.98 -12.07 -14.78
CA GLY A 364 -20.13 -12.50 -15.89
C GLY A 364 -20.08 -14.00 -16.12
N TYR A 365 -19.74 -14.37 -17.36
CA TYR A 365 -19.41 -15.75 -17.74
C TYR A 365 -17.94 -16.04 -17.47
N PHE A 366 -17.62 -17.28 -17.09
CA PHE A 366 -16.24 -17.75 -16.95
C PHE A 366 -16.13 -19.24 -17.28
N TYR A 367 -14.91 -19.69 -17.62
CA TYR A 367 -14.62 -21.10 -17.87
C TYR A 367 -13.80 -21.69 -16.71
N ASP A 368 -14.18 -22.89 -16.28
CA ASP A 368 -13.37 -23.71 -15.35
C ASP A 368 -13.41 -25.17 -15.81
N GLY A 369 -12.27 -25.84 -15.88
CA GLY A 369 -12.17 -27.22 -16.39
C GLY A 369 -12.73 -27.43 -17.81
N GLY A 370 -12.81 -26.36 -18.63
CA GLY A 370 -13.44 -26.38 -19.96
C GLY A 370 -14.97 -26.30 -19.95
N GLN A 371 -15.62 -26.17 -18.79
CA GLN A 371 -17.06 -25.93 -18.67
C GLN A 371 -17.35 -24.44 -18.50
N LEU A 372 -18.46 -23.97 -19.10
CA LEU A 372 -18.91 -22.58 -19.01
C LEU A 372 -19.88 -22.39 -17.84
N TYR A 373 -19.61 -21.38 -17.03
CA TYR A 373 -20.38 -20.99 -15.86
C TYR A 373 -20.83 -19.54 -15.97
N TRP A 374 -21.91 -19.20 -15.26
CA TRP A 374 -22.37 -17.82 -15.06
C TRP A 374 -22.39 -17.51 -13.57
N ALA A 375 -21.77 -16.40 -13.18
CA ALA A 375 -21.90 -15.81 -11.86
C ALA A 375 -22.83 -14.59 -11.92
N ASP A 376 -23.87 -14.59 -11.09
CA ASP A 376 -24.82 -13.46 -11.00
C ASP A 376 -24.19 -12.22 -10.35
N ASN A 377 -24.97 -11.15 -10.14
CA ASN A 377 -24.49 -9.92 -9.48
C ASN A 377 -24.03 -10.14 -8.01
N ASN A 378 -24.44 -11.23 -7.37
CA ASN A 378 -24.01 -11.63 -6.03
C ASN A 378 -22.78 -12.55 -6.06
N GLY A 379 -22.34 -12.98 -7.25
CA GLY A 379 -21.26 -13.96 -7.44
C GLY A 379 -21.71 -15.42 -7.31
N PHE A 380 -23.01 -15.69 -7.26
CA PHE A 380 -23.54 -17.05 -7.12
C PHE A 380 -23.35 -17.82 -8.44
N VAL A 381 -22.62 -18.94 -8.40
CA VAL A 381 -22.32 -19.69 -9.62
C VAL A 381 -23.42 -20.66 -10.00
N SER A 382 -23.87 -20.53 -11.24
CA SER A 382 -24.68 -21.49 -11.97
C SER A 382 -23.92 -22.03 -13.19
N ARG A 383 -24.31 -23.20 -13.71
CA ARG A 383 -23.80 -23.68 -15.01
C ARG A 383 -24.55 -22.95 -16.13
N ALA A 384 -23.81 -22.29 -17.01
CA ALA A 384 -24.41 -21.59 -18.15
C ALA A 384 -25.16 -22.58 -19.05
N THR A 385 -26.37 -22.20 -19.49
CA THR A 385 -27.22 -23.06 -20.33
C THR A 385 -27.65 -22.29 -21.58
N LEU A 386 -26.79 -22.30 -22.61
CA LEU A 386 -27.11 -21.77 -23.93
C LEU A 386 -28.00 -22.78 -24.66
N ASN A 387 -29.31 -22.50 -24.68
CA ASN A 387 -30.32 -23.42 -25.21
C ASN A 387 -30.29 -23.55 -26.73
N ASN A 388 -30.01 -22.45 -27.44
CA ASN A 388 -29.99 -22.47 -28.91
C ASN A 388 -28.69 -23.10 -29.46
N ALA A 389 -28.82 -23.99 -30.45
CA ALA A 389 -27.68 -24.65 -31.08
C ALA A 389 -26.72 -23.67 -31.79
N ILE A 390 -27.21 -22.52 -32.26
CA ILE A 390 -26.43 -21.47 -32.93
C ILE A 390 -25.62 -20.68 -31.89
N ASN A 391 -26.27 -20.14 -30.84
CA ASN A 391 -25.56 -19.45 -29.75
C ASN A 391 -24.52 -20.36 -29.09
N LYS A 392 -24.87 -21.63 -28.89
CA LYS A 392 -23.92 -22.64 -28.40
C LYS A 392 -22.74 -22.80 -29.37
N TYR A 393 -22.98 -22.96 -30.67
CA TYR A 393 -21.92 -23.10 -31.66
C TYR A 393 -20.99 -21.88 -31.71
N ILE A 394 -21.55 -20.66 -31.67
CA ILE A 394 -20.81 -19.40 -31.56
C ILE A 394 -19.89 -19.46 -30.34
N VAL A 395 -20.44 -19.69 -29.14
CA VAL A 395 -19.67 -19.63 -27.89
C VAL A 395 -18.66 -20.79 -27.74
N THR A 396 -18.99 -22.01 -28.17
CA THR A 396 -18.11 -23.19 -27.97
C THR A 396 -17.17 -23.51 -29.12
N SER A 397 -17.37 -22.92 -30.30
CA SER A 397 -16.69 -23.35 -31.55
C SER A 397 -16.08 -22.19 -32.33
N ILE A 398 -16.70 -21.00 -32.29
CA ILE A 398 -16.11 -19.78 -32.85
C ILE A 398 -15.35 -19.01 -31.76
N GLY A 399 -15.92 -18.91 -30.55
CA GLY A 399 -15.42 -18.11 -29.44
C GLY A 399 -15.82 -16.63 -29.57
N LEU A 400 -16.34 -16.04 -28.50
CA LEU A 400 -16.91 -14.68 -28.50
C LEU A 400 -15.91 -13.61 -28.98
N ASN A 401 -14.62 -13.77 -28.71
CA ASN A 401 -13.60 -12.77 -29.07
C ASN A 401 -13.26 -12.72 -30.59
N ASN A 402 -13.89 -13.58 -31.42
CA ASN A 402 -13.62 -13.68 -32.86
C ASN A 402 -14.68 -12.97 -33.74
N HIS A 403 -15.40 -11.99 -33.17
CA HIS A 403 -16.25 -11.07 -33.92
C HIS A 403 -15.43 -10.13 -34.83
N ALA A 404 -16.06 -9.61 -35.88
CA ALA A 404 -15.48 -8.58 -36.74
C ALA A 404 -15.23 -7.29 -35.95
N GLN A 405 -14.22 -6.51 -36.38
CA GLN A 405 -14.00 -5.17 -35.85
C GLN A 405 -15.00 -4.20 -36.48
N ILE A 406 -15.46 -3.21 -35.70
CA ILE A 406 -16.31 -2.13 -36.22
C ILE A 406 -15.45 -1.21 -37.08
N THR A 407 -15.82 -1.08 -38.35
CA THR A 407 -15.19 -0.15 -39.28
C THR A 407 -16.14 1.03 -39.55
N TYR A 408 -15.57 2.22 -39.78
CA TYR A 408 -16.33 3.46 -39.99
C TYR A 408 -16.07 3.97 -41.40
N ASN A 409 -17.13 4.04 -42.21
CA ASN A 409 -17.08 4.44 -43.60
C ASN A 409 -18.30 5.32 -43.92
N TYR A 410 -18.29 6.55 -43.40
CA TYR A 410 -19.38 7.51 -43.46
C TYR A 410 -19.71 7.98 -44.90
N VAL A 411 -20.38 7.11 -45.67
CA VAL A 411 -20.75 7.36 -47.07
C VAL A 411 -22.07 8.11 -47.21
N ILE A 412 -22.92 8.07 -46.19
CA ILE A 412 -24.17 8.83 -46.14
C ILE A 412 -23.86 10.25 -45.64
N PRO A 413 -24.19 11.32 -46.39
CA PRO A 413 -24.01 12.69 -45.91
C PRO A 413 -24.93 12.98 -44.72
N GLN A 414 -24.53 13.89 -43.84
CA GLN A 414 -25.29 14.24 -42.64
C GLN A 414 -26.58 15.02 -42.99
N VAL A 415 -27.66 14.31 -43.31
CA VAL A 415 -28.96 14.87 -43.72
C VAL A 415 -30.04 14.81 -42.64
N THR A 416 -29.76 14.16 -41.50
CA THR A 416 -30.71 13.95 -40.41
C THR A 416 -30.45 14.80 -39.16
N GLY A 417 -31.52 15.01 -38.38
CA GLY A 417 -31.48 15.67 -37.08
C GLY A 417 -31.00 14.76 -35.96
N SER A 418 -31.04 15.28 -34.73
CA SER A 418 -31.04 14.46 -33.51
C SER A 418 -32.40 13.79 -33.32
N TYR A 419 -32.46 12.71 -32.54
CA TYR A 419 -33.62 11.82 -32.41
C TYR A 419 -34.87 12.52 -31.88
N SER A 420 -35.88 12.71 -32.75
CA SER A 420 -37.09 13.49 -32.46
C SER A 420 -38.12 12.77 -31.58
N GLY A 421 -37.96 11.45 -31.40
CA GLY A 421 -38.81 10.59 -30.56
C GLY A 421 -38.29 10.40 -29.14
N THR A 422 -37.25 11.16 -28.74
CA THR A 422 -36.68 11.16 -27.39
C THR A 422 -36.49 12.58 -26.88
N SER A 423 -36.52 12.76 -25.55
CA SER A 423 -36.43 14.08 -24.92
C SER A 423 -35.00 14.61 -24.76
N ASP A 424 -33.99 13.74 -24.88
CA ASP A 424 -32.57 14.07 -24.81
C ASP A 424 -31.85 14.05 -26.18
N GLY A 425 -32.58 13.72 -27.25
CA GLY A 425 -32.08 13.71 -28.63
C GLY A 425 -31.18 12.52 -28.96
N LYS A 426 -31.25 11.43 -28.19
CA LYS A 426 -30.43 10.20 -28.34
C LYS A 426 -31.29 8.99 -28.72
N PRO A 427 -30.71 7.90 -29.25
CA PRO A 427 -31.46 6.67 -29.46
C PRO A 427 -31.79 6.00 -28.12
N ASN A 428 -32.98 5.40 -28.02
CA ASN A 428 -33.39 4.56 -26.89
C ASN A 428 -33.77 3.12 -27.31
N MET A 429 -33.46 2.74 -28.55
CA MET A 429 -33.59 1.39 -29.07
C MET A 429 -32.59 1.10 -30.19
N VAL A 430 -32.35 -0.18 -30.45
CA VAL A 430 -31.66 -0.71 -31.62
C VAL A 430 -32.63 -1.61 -32.40
N VAL A 431 -32.76 -1.39 -33.70
CA VAL A 431 -33.57 -2.20 -34.62
C VAL A 431 -32.65 -3.03 -35.51
N VAL A 432 -32.91 -4.34 -35.53
CA VAL A 432 -32.31 -5.32 -36.43
C VAL A 432 -33.17 -5.44 -37.69
N HIS A 433 -32.54 -5.24 -38.85
CA HIS A 433 -33.15 -5.38 -40.17
C HIS A 433 -32.44 -6.48 -40.99
N GLU A 434 -33.06 -6.88 -42.10
CA GLU A 434 -32.45 -7.76 -43.10
C GLU A 434 -32.80 -7.25 -44.52
N THR A 435 -31.81 -7.24 -45.41
CA THR A 435 -31.88 -6.68 -46.78
C THR A 435 -33.02 -7.18 -47.67
N ALA A 436 -33.53 -8.38 -47.38
CA ALA A 436 -34.36 -9.21 -48.25
C ALA A 436 -33.73 -9.52 -49.63
N ASN A 437 -32.42 -9.35 -49.79
CA ASN A 437 -31.72 -9.46 -51.07
C ASN A 437 -30.68 -10.61 -51.10
N PRO A 438 -31.09 -11.85 -51.45
CA PRO A 438 -30.19 -13.02 -51.49
C PRO A 438 -29.10 -13.01 -52.57
N ASN A 439 -28.97 -11.95 -53.40
CA ASN A 439 -28.07 -11.95 -54.56
C ASN A 439 -27.00 -10.84 -54.54
N ASP A 440 -26.93 -10.03 -53.48
CA ASP A 440 -25.92 -8.98 -53.35
C ASP A 440 -25.00 -9.21 -52.14
N SER A 441 -24.17 -8.22 -51.87
CA SER A 441 -23.06 -8.20 -50.93
C SER A 441 -23.11 -6.91 -50.12
N ILE A 442 -22.43 -6.89 -48.97
CA ILE A 442 -22.34 -5.69 -48.12
C ILE A 442 -21.90 -4.44 -48.88
N TRP A 443 -21.05 -4.59 -49.91
CA TRP A 443 -20.60 -3.46 -50.73
C TRP A 443 -21.56 -3.07 -51.85
N GLY A 444 -22.43 -3.97 -52.32
CA GLY A 444 -23.51 -3.60 -53.24
C GLY A 444 -24.57 -2.79 -52.51
N GLU A 445 -25.06 -3.28 -51.38
CA GLU A 445 -26.07 -2.60 -50.56
C GLU A 445 -25.59 -1.23 -50.07
N ILE A 446 -24.36 -1.14 -49.52
CA ILE A 446 -23.78 0.16 -49.12
C ILE A 446 -23.67 1.14 -50.31
N ASN A 447 -23.40 0.67 -51.53
CA ASN A 447 -23.36 1.54 -52.71
C ASN A 447 -24.77 1.91 -53.22
N TYR A 448 -25.73 0.99 -53.14
CA TYR A 448 -27.12 1.24 -53.47
C TYR A 448 -27.74 2.26 -52.51
N GLU A 449 -27.61 2.06 -51.20
CA GLU A 449 -28.07 3.01 -50.17
C GLU A 449 -27.37 4.37 -50.33
N LYS A 450 -26.05 4.41 -50.53
CA LYS A 450 -25.31 5.64 -50.84
C LYS A 450 -25.86 6.39 -52.07
N SER A 451 -26.44 5.70 -53.04
CA SER A 451 -27.09 6.31 -54.21
C SER A 451 -28.56 6.69 -54.00
N THR A 452 -29.21 6.18 -52.94
CA THR A 452 -30.67 6.26 -52.71
C THR A 452 -31.09 6.79 -51.33
N TYR A 453 -30.15 7.18 -50.46
CA TYR A 453 -30.34 7.55 -49.04
C TYR A 453 -31.45 8.59 -48.77
N ASN A 454 -31.83 9.39 -49.78
CA ASN A 454 -32.93 10.35 -49.69
C ASN A 454 -34.32 9.67 -49.59
N ASN A 455 -34.40 8.36 -49.82
CA ASN A 455 -35.61 7.54 -49.66
C ASN A 455 -35.63 6.87 -48.27
N ALA A 456 -34.58 6.12 -47.95
CA ALA A 456 -34.34 5.43 -46.68
C ALA A 456 -32.84 5.13 -46.57
N PHE A 457 -32.33 4.97 -45.35
CA PHE A 457 -30.97 4.53 -45.06
C PHE A 457 -30.85 3.98 -43.63
N VAL A 458 -29.78 3.25 -43.31
CA VAL A 458 -29.47 2.72 -41.96
C VAL A 458 -28.12 3.21 -41.42
N HIS A 459 -27.73 2.76 -40.21
CA HIS A 459 -26.48 3.19 -39.58
C HIS A 459 -25.30 2.27 -39.90
N ALA A 460 -25.54 0.98 -40.07
CA ALA A 460 -24.50 0.00 -40.36
C ALA A 460 -25.04 -1.16 -41.19
N PHE A 461 -24.13 -1.84 -41.89
CA PHE A 461 -24.37 -3.17 -42.43
C PHE A 461 -23.47 -4.19 -41.74
N VAL A 462 -23.96 -5.43 -41.66
CA VAL A 462 -23.28 -6.57 -41.06
C VAL A 462 -23.29 -7.76 -42.02
N ASP A 463 -22.13 -8.39 -42.18
CA ASP A 463 -22.02 -9.72 -42.79
C ASP A 463 -21.20 -10.66 -41.88
N ASN A 464 -20.83 -11.84 -42.37
CA ASN A 464 -20.09 -12.84 -41.60
C ASN A 464 -18.59 -12.51 -41.33
N ASN A 465 -18.06 -11.43 -41.89
CA ASN A 465 -16.67 -11.00 -41.81
C ASN A 465 -16.51 -9.53 -41.35
N ASN A 466 -17.54 -8.71 -41.53
CA ASN A 466 -17.50 -7.25 -41.45
C ASN A 466 -18.62 -6.68 -40.56
N ILE A 467 -18.30 -5.59 -39.87
CA ILE A 467 -19.28 -4.61 -39.35
C ILE A 467 -18.87 -3.26 -39.91
N ILE A 468 -19.74 -2.62 -40.69
CA ILE A 468 -19.42 -1.36 -41.38
C ILE A 468 -20.47 -0.32 -41.01
N GLN A 469 -20.12 0.63 -40.14
CA GLN A 469 -20.96 1.79 -39.81
C GLN A 469 -20.79 2.86 -40.91
N ILE A 470 -21.90 3.27 -41.52
CA ILE A 470 -21.95 4.09 -42.74
C ILE A 470 -22.62 5.46 -42.58
N SER A 471 -23.28 5.69 -41.44
CA SER A 471 -23.82 6.99 -41.04
C SER A 471 -23.59 7.23 -39.54
N ASP A 472 -23.79 8.46 -39.07
CA ASP A 472 -23.56 8.84 -37.68
C ASP A 472 -24.71 8.38 -36.77
N THR A 473 -24.41 7.54 -35.77
CA THR A 473 -25.40 7.02 -34.81
C THR A 473 -25.89 8.09 -33.82
N ASP A 474 -25.24 9.25 -33.73
CA ASP A 474 -25.73 10.41 -32.97
C ASP A 474 -26.80 11.23 -33.74
N ARG A 475 -27.34 10.68 -34.85
CA ARG A 475 -28.40 11.21 -35.71
C ARG A 475 -29.45 10.14 -36.01
N GLU A 476 -30.61 10.55 -36.53
CA GLU A 476 -31.62 9.61 -37.03
C GLU A 476 -31.16 8.89 -38.32
N ALA A 477 -31.75 7.73 -38.60
CA ALA A 477 -31.79 7.09 -39.91
C ALA A 477 -33.25 6.69 -40.23
N TRP A 478 -33.52 6.30 -41.49
CA TRP A 478 -34.89 6.31 -42.03
C TRP A 478 -35.51 4.95 -42.40
N GLY A 479 -34.77 3.84 -42.30
CA GLY A 479 -35.21 2.50 -42.70
C GLY A 479 -36.37 1.87 -41.90
N ALA A 480 -36.63 2.29 -40.67
CA ALA A 480 -37.60 1.64 -39.75
C ALA A 480 -39.00 2.29 -39.69
N ALA A 481 -39.26 3.35 -40.47
CA ALA A 481 -40.43 4.24 -40.36
C ALA A 481 -40.61 4.93 -38.99
N TYR A 482 -41.47 5.96 -38.91
CA TYR A 482 -41.84 6.56 -37.61
C TYR A 482 -42.93 5.71 -36.93
N PRO A 483 -42.88 5.53 -35.59
CA PRO A 483 -42.05 6.28 -34.64
C PRO A 483 -40.65 5.71 -34.37
N ALA A 484 -40.22 4.61 -35.00
CA ALA A 484 -38.91 4.00 -34.74
C ALA A 484 -37.73 4.85 -35.25
N ASN A 485 -37.84 5.48 -36.42
CA ASN A 485 -36.81 6.38 -36.98
C ASN A 485 -36.35 7.47 -35.99
N GLY A 486 -37.30 8.05 -35.26
CA GLY A 486 -37.02 9.06 -34.23
C GLY A 486 -36.44 8.53 -32.92
N ARG A 487 -36.13 7.22 -32.83
CA ARG A 487 -35.71 6.54 -31.60
C ARG A 487 -34.57 5.53 -31.77
N ALA A 488 -34.33 5.06 -32.98
CA ALA A 488 -33.58 3.83 -33.23
C ALA A 488 -32.25 4.03 -33.96
N VAL A 489 -31.17 3.47 -33.39
CA VAL A 489 -30.07 2.98 -34.22
C VAL A 489 -30.58 1.76 -34.99
N GLN A 490 -30.19 1.65 -36.25
CA GLN A 490 -30.73 0.70 -37.23
C GLN A 490 -29.55 0.07 -37.96
N PHE A 491 -29.55 -1.24 -38.17
CA PHE A 491 -28.55 -1.90 -39.01
C PHE A 491 -29.15 -3.05 -39.81
N GLU A 492 -28.61 -3.28 -41.00
CA GLU A 492 -29.05 -4.36 -41.89
C GLU A 492 -28.09 -5.55 -41.88
N GLN A 493 -28.70 -6.74 -41.80
CA GLN A 493 -28.08 -8.02 -42.08
C GLN A 493 -28.18 -8.34 -43.58
N VAL A 494 -27.07 -8.70 -44.20
CA VAL A 494 -27.01 -9.16 -45.60
C VAL A 494 -27.13 -10.68 -45.63
N GLU A 495 -27.92 -11.28 -46.54
CA GLU A 495 -28.03 -12.74 -46.63
C GLU A 495 -26.66 -13.44 -46.86
N VAL A 496 -26.19 -14.22 -45.90
CA VAL A 496 -24.94 -15.01 -46.02
C VAL A 496 -25.20 -16.51 -46.18
N TYR A 497 -24.19 -17.20 -46.74
CA TYR A 497 -24.29 -18.61 -47.12
C TYR A 497 -23.28 -19.50 -46.41
N GLY A 498 -23.81 -20.52 -45.72
CA GLY A 498 -23.05 -21.55 -45.00
C GLY A 498 -23.18 -21.45 -43.48
N LYS A 499 -22.88 -22.56 -42.80
CA LYS A 499 -23.10 -22.75 -41.36
C LYS A 499 -22.26 -21.80 -40.49
N ASP A 500 -20.96 -21.70 -40.76
CA ASP A 500 -20.06 -20.82 -40.00
C ASP A 500 -20.33 -19.34 -40.33
N ALA A 501 -20.62 -19.03 -41.60
CA ALA A 501 -20.95 -17.68 -42.03
C ALA A 501 -22.17 -17.12 -41.29
N PHE A 502 -23.30 -17.82 -41.32
CA PHE A 502 -24.53 -17.39 -40.64
C PHE A 502 -24.35 -17.24 -39.11
N ALA A 503 -23.54 -18.11 -38.50
CA ALA A 503 -23.19 -17.98 -37.09
C ALA A 503 -22.30 -16.77 -36.79
N ARG A 504 -21.33 -16.43 -37.67
CA ARG A 504 -20.50 -15.23 -37.53
C ARG A 504 -21.27 -13.94 -37.77
N GLU A 505 -22.19 -13.95 -38.70
CA GLU A 505 -23.06 -12.81 -39.00
C GLU A 505 -23.94 -12.46 -37.78
N LEU A 506 -24.63 -13.44 -37.19
CA LEU A 506 -25.38 -13.28 -35.94
C LEU A 506 -24.49 -12.85 -34.76
N MET A 507 -23.26 -13.39 -34.70
CA MET A 507 -22.26 -13.00 -33.70
C MET A 507 -21.85 -11.52 -33.85
N ASN A 508 -21.58 -11.06 -35.07
CA ASN A 508 -21.21 -9.69 -35.39
C ASN A 508 -22.37 -8.72 -35.12
N ALA A 509 -23.60 -9.10 -35.51
CA ALA A 509 -24.82 -8.34 -35.25
C ALA A 509 -25.09 -8.18 -33.74
N ALA A 510 -24.93 -9.26 -32.95
CA ALA A 510 -25.13 -9.21 -31.50
C ALA A 510 -24.06 -8.36 -30.80
N TYR A 511 -22.80 -8.46 -31.23
CA TYR A 511 -21.71 -7.61 -30.74
C TYR A 511 -21.96 -6.12 -31.03
N TYR A 512 -22.31 -5.78 -32.28
CA TYR A 512 -22.61 -4.39 -32.67
C TYR A 512 -23.80 -3.82 -31.89
N THR A 513 -24.86 -4.63 -31.72
CA THR A 513 -26.02 -4.26 -30.90
C THR A 513 -25.61 -3.95 -29.45
N ALA A 514 -24.81 -4.82 -28.83
CA ALA A 514 -24.32 -4.61 -27.46
C ALA A 514 -23.40 -3.39 -27.34
N PHE A 515 -22.53 -3.14 -28.32
CA PHE A 515 -21.68 -1.95 -28.40
C PHE A 515 -22.49 -0.66 -28.49
N ILE A 516 -23.50 -0.61 -29.34
CA ILE A 516 -24.41 0.55 -29.46
C ILE A 516 -25.19 0.75 -28.16
N MET A 517 -25.66 -0.33 -27.53
CA MET A 517 -26.34 -0.25 -26.24
C MET A 517 -25.42 0.33 -25.15
N LYS A 518 -24.14 -0.04 -25.12
CA LYS A 518 -23.13 0.59 -24.25
C LYS A 518 -22.90 2.07 -24.57
N LYS A 519 -22.73 2.45 -25.85
CA LYS A 519 -22.53 3.86 -26.29
C LYS A 519 -23.65 4.79 -25.77
N TYR A 520 -24.89 4.30 -25.73
CA TYR A 520 -26.06 5.09 -25.35
C TYR A 520 -26.63 4.78 -23.96
N ASN A 521 -25.94 3.98 -23.14
CA ASN A 521 -26.39 3.58 -21.80
C ASN A 521 -27.80 2.92 -21.82
N MET A 522 -28.08 2.13 -22.86
CA MET A 522 -29.25 1.25 -22.93
C MET A 522 -28.93 -0.09 -22.28
N VAL A 523 -29.79 -0.59 -21.41
CA VAL A 523 -29.73 -2.00 -20.96
C VAL A 523 -30.44 -2.87 -22.00
N PRO A 524 -29.89 -4.03 -22.40
CA PRO A 524 -30.59 -4.97 -23.28
C PRO A 524 -31.95 -5.39 -22.71
N SER A 525 -32.99 -5.24 -23.52
CA SER A 525 -34.36 -5.61 -23.17
C SER A 525 -35.12 -5.89 -24.46
N LEU A 526 -35.48 -7.15 -24.69
CA LEU A 526 -36.25 -7.56 -25.86
C LEU A 526 -37.61 -6.84 -25.89
N ALA A 527 -37.98 -6.32 -27.06
CA ALA A 527 -39.18 -5.50 -27.17
C ALA A 527 -40.48 -6.31 -27.00
N SER A 528 -41.43 -5.70 -26.29
CA SER A 528 -42.74 -6.25 -25.98
C SER A 528 -43.71 -5.11 -25.65
N ASN A 529 -44.94 -5.16 -26.20
CA ASN A 529 -46.02 -4.20 -25.89
C ASN A 529 -45.61 -2.72 -26.03
N GLY A 530 -44.81 -2.39 -27.04
CA GLY A 530 -44.35 -1.02 -27.32
C GLY A 530 -43.12 -0.57 -26.52
N GLN A 531 -42.63 -1.39 -25.59
CA GLN A 531 -41.49 -1.11 -24.71
C GLN A 531 -40.29 -2.02 -25.03
N GLY A 532 -39.10 -1.66 -24.53
CA GLY A 532 -37.84 -2.40 -24.73
C GLY A 532 -36.82 -1.64 -25.58
N THR A 533 -35.59 -2.16 -25.62
CA THR A 533 -34.42 -1.55 -26.28
C THR A 533 -33.90 -2.36 -27.46
N LEU A 534 -34.23 -3.66 -27.56
CA LEU A 534 -33.85 -4.55 -28.66
C LEU A 534 -35.07 -4.95 -29.49
N TRP A 535 -35.05 -4.58 -30.77
CA TRP A 535 -36.18 -4.71 -31.70
C TRP A 535 -35.75 -5.39 -33.00
N SER A 536 -36.67 -6.13 -33.64
CA SER A 536 -36.63 -6.38 -35.08
C SER A 536 -37.51 -5.36 -35.81
N HIS A 537 -37.32 -5.22 -37.12
CA HIS A 537 -38.26 -4.46 -37.95
C HIS A 537 -39.68 -5.02 -37.86
N HIS A 538 -39.83 -6.35 -37.79
CA HIS A 538 -41.12 -7.00 -37.49
C HIS A 538 -41.74 -6.51 -36.16
N TYR A 539 -40.95 -6.36 -35.10
CA TYR A 539 -41.45 -5.85 -33.81
C TYR A 539 -41.84 -4.36 -33.87
N VAL A 540 -41.22 -3.57 -34.76
CA VAL A 540 -41.70 -2.21 -35.07
C VAL A 540 -43.08 -2.28 -35.73
N SER A 541 -43.25 -3.08 -36.80
CA SER A 541 -44.55 -3.30 -37.46
C SER A 541 -45.63 -3.76 -36.47
N GLN A 542 -45.29 -4.67 -35.54
CA GLN A 542 -46.22 -5.27 -34.59
C GLN A 542 -46.63 -4.33 -33.43
N PHE A 543 -45.69 -3.57 -32.86
CA PHE A 543 -45.93 -2.82 -31.61
C PHE A 543 -45.92 -1.29 -31.75
N LEU A 544 -45.40 -0.75 -32.86
CA LEU A 544 -45.30 0.70 -33.10
C LEU A 544 -46.02 1.14 -34.39
N GLY A 545 -46.15 0.24 -35.38
CA GLY A 545 -46.76 0.55 -36.68
C GLY A 545 -45.85 1.37 -37.58
N GLY A 546 -46.45 2.05 -38.57
CA GLY A 546 -45.73 2.85 -39.59
C GLY A 546 -45.11 2.05 -40.73
N THR A 547 -44.84 0.76 -40.50
CA THR A 547 -44.28 -0.22 -41.44
C THR A 547 -45.09 -1.53 -41.37
N ASN A 548 -44.97 -2.37 -42.41
CA ASN A 548 -45.58 -3.71 -42.50
C ASN A 548 -44.53 -4.82 -42.72
N HIS A 549 -43.26 -4.50 -42.52
CA HIS A 549 -42.12 -5.39 -42.69
C HIS A 549 -42.09 -6.52 -41.65
N THR A 550 -41.39 -7.62 -41.99
CA THR A 550 -41.30 -8.85 -41.19
C THR A 550 -39.86 -9.38 -41.04
N ASP A 551 -38.86 -8.61 -41.44
CA ASP A 551 -37.45 -8.91 -41.21
C ASP A 551 -37.06 -8.82 -39.71
N PRO A 552 -36.10 -9.64 -39.22
CA PRO A 552 -35.31 -10.65 -39.96
C PRO A 552 -35.90 -12.09 -39.90
N ASP A 553 -37.10 -12.28 -39.33
CA ASP A 553 -37.66 -13.59 -38.95
C ASP A 553 -37.60 -14.65 -40.07
N GLY A 554 -37.96 -14.25 -41.30
CA GLY A 554 -37.97 -15.13 -42.47
C GLY A 554 -36.58 -15.60 -42.91
N TYR A 555 -35.54 -14.77 -42.75
CA TYR A 555 -34.15 -15.12 -43.03
C TYR A 555 -33.58 -16.04 -41.95
N TRP A 556 -33.73 -15.64 -40.69
CA TRP A 556 -33.24 -16.42 -39.55
C TRP A 556 -33.86 -17.82 -39.49
N SER A 557 -35.18 -17.94 -39.68
CA SER A 557 -35.88 -19.22 -39.68
C SER A 557 -35.38 -20.16 -40.80
N ARG A 558 -35.19 -19.64 -42.02
CA ARG A 558 -34.63 -20.39 -43.16
C ARG A 558 -33.24 -20.93 -42.83
N ASN A 559 -32.31 -20.06 -42.44
CA ASN A 559 -30.90 -20.44 -42.25
C ASN A 559 -30.65 -21.26 -40.98
N ALA A 560 -31.37 -21.01 -39.88
CA ALA A 560 -31.30 -21.81 -38.66
C ALA A 560 -31.76 -23.25 -38.88
N SER A 561 -32.87 -23.43 -39.59
CA SER A 561 -33.37 -24.76 -39.95
C SER A 561 -32.37 -25.47 -40.87
N LYS A 562 -31.94 -24.80 -41.95
CA LYS A 562 -31.05 -25.34 -42.99
C LYS A 562 -29.65 -25.74 -42.49
N TYR A 563 -29.01 -24.95 -41.61
CA TYR A 563 -27.62 -25.18 -41.20
C TYR A 563 -27.47 -25.77 -39.79
N PHE A 564 -28.49 -25.65 -38.93
CA PHE A 564 -28.43 -26.07 -37.53
C PHE A 564 -29.56 -27.01 -37.08
N GLY A 565 -30.59 -27.23 -37.91
CA GLY A 565 -31.73 -28.08 -37.54
C GLY A 565 -32.55 -27.52 -36.39
N THR A 566 -32.61 -26.18 -36.27
CA THR A 566 -33.20 -25.49 -35.13
C THR A 566 -33.94 -24.21 -35.58
N THR A 567 -34.64 -23.54 -34.68
CA THR A 567 -35.19 -22.20 -34.90
C THR A 567 -34.22 -21.14 -34.39
N TYR A 568 -34.29 -19.92 -34.93
CA TYR A 568 -33.63 -18.77 -34.32
C TYR A 568 -34.60 -17.57 -34.33
N THR A 569 -34.70 -16.89 -33.20
CA THR A 569 -35.70 -15.87 -32.92
C THR A 569 -35.05 -14.67 -32.24
N MET A 570 -35.77 -13.55 -32.13
CA MET A 570 -35.31 -12.40 -31.35
C MET A 570 -35.04 -12.72 -29.87
N SER A 571 -35.62 -13.78 -29.31
CA SER A 571 -35.29 -14.28 -27.95
C SER A 571 -33.94 -15.00 -27.90
N ASP A 572 -33.58 -15.75 -28.95
CA ASP A 572 -32.26 -16.36 -29.08
C ASP A 572 -31.19 -15.28 -29.33
N PHE A 573 -31.51 -14.28 -30.15
CA PHE A 573 -30.62 -13.13 -30.38
C PHE A 573 -30.42 -12.29 -29.12
N ALA A 574 -31.48 -12.01 -28.35
CA ALA A 574 -31.40 -11.27 -27.09
C ALA A 574 -30.42 -11.92 -26.09
N GLN A 575 -30.46 -13.26 -25.93
CA GLN A 575 -29.49 -13.98 -25.10
C GLN A 575 -28.03 -13.77 -25.55
N LEU A 576 -27.78 -13.63 -26.86
CA LEU A 576 -26.44 -13.39 -27.39
C LEU A 576 -26.01 -11.92 -27.23
N VAL A 577 -26.94 -10.97 -27.40
CA VAL A 577 -26.73 -9.54 -27.11
C VAL A 577 -26.44 -9.32 -25.62
N GLU A 578 -27.19 -9.95 -24.72
CA GLU A 578 -26.95 -9.93 -23.27
C GLU A 578 -25.58 -10.55 -22.92
N THR A 579 -25.19 -11.63 -23.61
CA THR A 579 -23.87 -12.25 -23.44
C THR A 579 -22.75 -11.26 -23.80
N TYR A 580 -22.86 -10.55 -24.92
CA TYR A 580 -21.89 -9.53 -25.32
C TYR A 580 -21.92 -8.30 -24.41
N TYR A 581 -23.11 -7.79 -24.06
CA TYR A 581 -23.25 -6.60 -23.22
C TYR A 581 -22.69 -6.80 -21.81
N ASN A 582 -22.71 -8.02 -21.27
CA ASN A 582 -22.06 -8.35 -20.00
C ASN A 582 -20.54 -8.62 -20.12
N SER A 583 -19.98 -8.66 -21.33
CA SER A 583 -18.53 -8.79 -21.60
C SER A 583 -17.83 -7.49 -21.98
N LEU A 584 -18.61 -6.43 -22.29
CA LEU A 584 -18.18 -5.07 -22.62
C LEU A 584 -18.18 -4.14 -21.39
#